data_AF-A0A1G8EZY9-F1
#
_entry.id   AF-A0A1G8EZY9-F1
#
_cell.length_a   1.000
_cell.length_b   1.000
_cell.length_c   1.000
_cell.angle_alpha   90.00
_cell.angle_beta   90.00
_cell.angle_gamma   90.00
#
_symmetry.space_group_name_H-M   'P 1'
#
loop_
_entity.id
_entity.type
_entity.pdbx_description
1 polymer ?
#
loop_
_entity_poly.entity_id
_entity_poly.type
_entity_poly.pdbx_seq_one_letter_code
_entity_poly.pdbx_strand_id
1 'polypeptide(L)'
;MRKILLSFFLVFVAQFSFAQDGFKADTKKYMELSGQLKTFELLTKDLANDVAEDKRADFNKELKGSLNLLLDKMADMYMTEFTHDDIKKLIQFYESPIGKKLSDKNEVLFEKGQEVGTEWAMGLQGIFMKYLGDDPKVGE
;
A
#
# COMPACT_ATOMS: atom_id res chain seq x y z
N MET A 1 21.67 -33.62 29.21
CA MET A 1 20.68 -32.51 29.26
C MET A 1 21.08 -31.31 28.39
N ARG A 2 22.30 -30.75 28.49
CA ARG A 2 22.73 -29.60 27.63
C ARG A 2 22.55 -29.82 26.12
N LYS A 3 22.87 -31.01 25.61
CA LYS A 3 22.72 -31.34 24.18
C LYS A 3 21.24 -31.43 23.74
N ILE A 4 20.35 -31.87 24.62
CA ILE A 4 18.91 -31.97 24.36
C ILE A 4 18.28 -30.57 24.34
N LEU A 5 18.66 -29.69 25.27
CA LEU A 5 18.19 -28.29 25.30
C LEU A 5 18.61 -27.51 24.05
N LEU A 6 19.85 -27.71 23.57
CA LEU A 6 20.33 -27.11 22.31
C LEU A 6 19.53 -27.59 21.09
N SER A 7 19.23 -28.88 21.00
CA SER A 7 18.40 -29.43 19.91
C SER A 7 16.97 -28.89 19.93
N PHE A 8 16.34 -28.79 21.10
CA PHE A 8 15.01 -28.21 21.24
C PHE A 8 14.98 -26.72 20.87
N PHE A 9 15.98 -25.95 21.29
CA PHE A 9 16.10 -24.54 20.93
C PHE A 9 16.25 -24.36 19.41
N LEU A 10 17.06 -25.19 18.75
CA LEU A 10 17.30 -25.11 17.31
C LEU A 10 16.05 -25.47 16.48
N VAL A 11 15.26 -26.45 16.94
CA VAL A 11 13.94 -26.75 16.36
C VAL A 11 12.98 -25.59 16.56
N PHE A 12 12.97 -24.93 17.73
CA PHE A 12 12.09 -23.80 18.00
C PHE A 12 12.43 -22.56 17.15
N VAL A 13 13.72 -22.27 16.95
CA VAL A 13 14.16 -21.18 16.06
C VAL A 13 13.77 -21.45 14.61
N ALA A 14 13.91 -22.69 14.13
CA ALA A 14 13.51 -23.05 12.78
C ALA A 14 12.00 -22.85 12.55
N GLN A 15 11.15 -23.22 13.53
CA GLN A 15 9.70 -22.98 13.46
C GLN A 15 9.36 -21.49 13.39
N PHE A 16 10.13 -20.64 14.09
CA PHE A 16 9.92 -19.20 14.09
C PHE A 16 10.25 -18.56 12.74
N SER A 17 11.31 -19.02 12.06
CA SER A 17 11.66 -18.57 10.70
C SER A 17 10.57 -18.92 9.69
N PHE A 18 10.04 -20.15 9.70
CA PHE A 18 8.94 -20.54 8.79
C PHE A 18 7.65 -19.75 9.04
N ALA A 19 7.33 -19.43 10.29
CA ALA A 19 6.17 -18.61 10.63
C ALA A 19 6.32 -17.16 10.12
N GLN A 20 7.53 -16.61 10.21
CA GLN A 20 7.83 -15.27 9.70
C GLN A 20 7.73 -15.19 8.17
N ASP A 21 8.20 -16.21 7.45
CA ASP A 21 8.07 -16.28 5.98
C ASP A 21 6.60 -16.36 5.55
N GLY A 22 5.79 -17.16 6.24
CA GLY A 22 4.35 -17.25 5.99
C GLY A 22 3.61 -15.94 6.28
N PHE A 23 3.99 -15.24 7.37
CA PHE A 23 3.41 -13.95 7.70
C PHE A 23 3.73 -12.89 6.63
N LYS A 24 4.99 -12.78 6.20
CA LYS A 24 5.38 -11.86 5.15
C LYS A 24 4.67 -12.13 3.82
N ALA A 25 4.53 -13.41 3.44
CA ALA A 25 3.83 -13.80 2.22
C ALA A 25 2.35 -13.38 2.25
N ASP A 26 1.66 -13.64 3.36
CA ASP A 26 0.26 -13.24 3.52
C ASP A 26 0.11 -11.70 3.52
N THR A 27 1.03 -10.98 4.16
CA THR A 27 1.02 -9.50 4.14
C THR A 27 1.16 -8.94 2.73
N LYS A 28 2.04 -9.51 1.90
CA LYS A 28 2.15 -9.12 0.48
C LYS A 28 0.86 -9.41 -0.29
N LYS A 29 0.25 -10.57 -0.07
CA LYS A 29 -1.04 -10.93 -0.68
C LYS A 29 -2.14 -9.94 -0.30
N TYR A 30 -2.19 -9.54 0.97
CA TYR A 30 -3.13 -8.50 1.42
C TYR A 30 -2.94 -7.18 0.66
N MET A 31 -1.69 -6.72 0.46
CA MET A 31 -1.40 -5.48 -0.27
C MET A 31 -1.88 -5.52 -1.73
N GLU A 32 -1.69 -6.67 -2.39
CA GLU A 32 -2.19 -6.91 -3.74
C GLU A 32 -3.73 -6.85 -3.78
N LEU A 33 -4.40 -7.61 -2.91
CA LEU A 33 -5.86 -7.69 -2.86
C LEU A 33 -6.53 -6.36 -2.52
N SER A 34 -5.93 -5.58 -1.61
CA SER A 34 -6.44 -4.27 -1.20
C SER A 34 -6.18 -3.16 -2.24
N GLY A 35 -5.39 -3.45 -3.27
CA GLY A 35 -5.08 -2.51 -4.34
C GLY A 35 -4.05 -1.45 -3.95
N GLN A 36 -3.36 -1.60 -2.81
CA GLN A 36 -2.31 -0.66 -2.37
C GLN A 36 -1.11 -0.64 -3.32
N LEU A 37 -0.90 -1.73 -4.06
CA LEU A 37 0.19 -1.85 -5.02
C LEU A 37 -0.10 -1.15 -6.36
N LYS A 38 -1.36 -0.81 -6.65
CA LYS A 38 -1.79 -0.23 -7.94
C LYS A 38 -1.02 1.05 -8.30
N THR A 39 -0.79 1.94 -7.34
CA THR A 39 -0.04 3.18 -7.59
C THR A 39 1.40 2.88 -8.03
N PHE A 40 2.06 1.90 -7.42
CA PHE A 40 3.41 1.50 -7.80
C PHE A 40 3.42 0.77 -9.16
N GLU A 41 2.41 -0.05 -9.44
CA GLU A 41 2.23 -0.69 -10.74
C GLU A 41 2.04 0.33 -11.88
N LEU A 42 1.24 1.37 -11.64
CA LEU A 42 1.05 2.46 -12.61
C LEU A 42 2.35 3.22 -12.85
N LEU A 43 3.03 3.66 -11.78
CA LEU A 43 4.32 4.36 -11.88
C LEU A 43 5.38 3.52 -12.63
N THR A 44 5.43 2.22 -12.36
CA THR A 44 6.44 1.33 -12.97
C THR A 44 6.13 1.05 -14.43
N LYS A 45 4.85 0.95 -14.80
CA LYS A 45 4.41 0.84 -16.18
C LYS A 45 4.78 2.09 -16.98
N ASP A 46 4.57 3.28 -16.42
CA ASP A 46 4.91 4.54 -17.08
C ASP A 46 6.43 4.65 -17.30
N LEU A 47 7.23 4.38 -16.26
CA LEU A 47 8.68 4.34 -16.38
C LEU A 47 9.17 3.34 -17.45
N ALA A 48 8.55 2.16 -17.55
CA ALA A 48 8.92 1.17 -18.56
C ALA A 48 8.57 1.61 -19.99
N ASN A 49 7.49 2.37 -20.16
CA ASN A 49 7.08 2.91 -21.46
C ASN A 49 8.04 4.00 -21.96
N ASP A 50 8.60 4.78 -21.05
CA ASP A 50 9.58 5.84 -21.36
C ASP A 50 10.97 5.30 -21.74
N VAL A 51 11.24 4.02 -21.48
CA VAL A 51 12.51 3.37 -21.82
C VAL A 51 12.49 2.87 -23.27
N ALA A 52 13.60 3.12 -23.97
CA ALA A 52 13.85 2.65 -25.33
C ALA A 52 13.65 1.13 -25.44
N GLU A 53 13.05 0.68 -26.54
CA GLU A 53 12.60 -0.72 -26.71
C GLU A 53 13.72 -1.74 -26.54
N ASP A 54 14.92 -1.43 -27.05
CA ASP A 54 16.12 -2.26 -26.97
C ASP A 54 16.68 -2.41 -25.53
N LYS A 55 16.33 -1.49 -24.63
CA LYS A 55 16.75 -1.49 -23.22
C LYS A 55 15.64 -1.92 -22.25
N ARG A 56 14.40 -2.01 -22.73
CA ARG A 56 13.21 -2.23 -21.89
C ARG A 56 13.26 -3.57 -21.15
N ALA A 57 13.82 -4.62 -21.76
CA ALA A 57 13.92 -5.93 -21.13
C ALA A 57 14.83 -5.91 -19.88
N ASP A 58 16.03 -5.33 -20.00
CA ASP A 58 16.98 -5.21 -18.91
C ASP A 58 16.47 -4.26 -17.82
N PHE A 59 15.88 -3.13 -18.23
CA PHE A 59 15.22 -2.20 -17.32
C PHE A 59 14.12 -2.88 -16.50
N ASN A 60 13.21 -3.63 -17.14
CA ASN A 60 12.13 -4.33 -16.45
C ASN A 60 12.65 -5.36 -15.45
N LYS A 61 13.79 -6.01 -15.75
CA LYS A 61 14.42 -6.95 -14.82
C LYS A 61 14.95 -6.26 -13.57
N GLU A 62 15.65 -5.14 -13.72
CA GLU A 62 16.13 -4.35 -12.58
C GLU A 62 14.98 -3.73 -11.79
N LEU A 63 13.98 -3.20 -12.49
CA LEU A 63 12.78 -2.62 -11.89
C LEU A 63 12.03 -3.65 -11.05
N LYS A 64 11.87 -4.88 -11.55
CA LYS A 64 11.26 -5.98 -10.78
C LYS A 64 12.04 -6.29 -9.50
N GLY A 65 13.36 -6.28 -9.55
CA GLY A 65 14.21 -6.45 -8.36
C GLY A 65 13.99 -5.35 -7.33
N SER A 66 13.94 -4.08 -7.78
CA SER A 66 13.65 -2.91 -6.95
C SER A 66 12.26 -2.99 -6.31
N LEU A 67 11.25 -3.39 -7.08
CA LEU A 67 9.88 -3.55 -6.59
C LEU A 67 9.75 -4.65 -5.56
N ASN A 68 10.42 -5.79 -5.76
CA ASN A 68 10.41 -6.85 -4.77
C ASN A 68 10.98 -6.37 -3.42
N LEU A 69 12.08 -5.60 -3.45
CA LEU A 69 12.66 -5.02 -2.25
C LEU A 69 11.71 -4.01 -1.57
N LEU A 70 11.01 -3.19 -2.35
CA LEU A 70 9.98 -2.28 -1.82
C LEU A 70 8.86 -3.07 -1.14
N LEU A 71 8.33 -4.10 -1.80
CA LEU A 71 7.27 -4.97 -1.26
C LEU A 71 7.71 -5.68 0.02
N ASP A 72 8.96 -6.14 0.09
CA ASP A 72 9.53 -6.73 1.30
C ASP A 72 9.55 -5.73 2.47
N LYS A 73 10.04 -4.52 2.24
CA LYS A 73 10.10 -3.46 3.26
C LYS A 73 8.72 -3.00 3.71
N MET A 74 7.78 -2.89 2.79
CA MET A 74 6.38 -2.59 3.11
C MET A 74 5.78 -3.70 3.96
N ALA A 75 5.98 -4.97 3.58
CA ALA A 75 5.47 -6.09 4.35
C ALA A 75 6.07 -6.13 5.76
N ASP A 76 7.38 -5.89 5.90
CA ASP A 76 8.04 -5.79 7.21
C ASP A 76 7.42 -4.69 8.09
N MET A 77 7.12 -3.51 7.52
CA MET A 77 6.42 -2.43 8.23
C MET A 77 5.03 -2.86 8.71
N TYR A 78 4.23 -3.52 7.86
CA TYR A 78 2.90 -3.98 8.27
C TYR A 78 2.96 -5.04 9.38
N MET A 79 3.98 -5.89 9.35
CA MET A 79 4.20 -6.92 10.37
C MET A 79 4.59 -6.35 11.74
N THR A 80 4.93 -5.06 11.85
CA THR A 80 5.12 -4.38 13.16
C THR A 80 3.80 -3.90 13.77
N GLU A 81 2.80 -3.62 12.94
CA GLU A 81 1.53 -3.02 13.37
C GLU A 81 0.39 -4.03 13.47
N PHE A 82 0.45 -5.11 12.69
CA PHE A 82 -0.59 -6.14 12.62
C PHE A 82 -0.07 -7.47 13.10
N THR A 83 -0.96 -8.33 13.61
CA THR A 83 -0.65 -9.74 13.80
C THR A 83 -0.89 -10.51 12.51
N HIS A 84 -0.33 -11.72 12.41
CA HIS A 84 -0.60 -12.60 11.27
C HIS A 84 -2.08 -12.96 11.14
N ASP A 85 -2.79 -13.09 12.27
CA ASP A 85 -4.22 -13.37 12.27
C ASP A 85 -5.05 -12.19 11.73
N ASP A 86 -4.67 -10.96 12.06
CA ASP A 86 -5.29 -9.75 11.51
C ASP A 86 -5.14 -9.69 9.99
N ILE A 87 -3.93 -9.94 9.48
CA ILE A 87 -3.68 -10.00 8.03
C ILE A 87 -4.53 -11.10 7.37
N LYS A 88 -4.64 -12.28 7.98
CA LYS A 88 -5.51 -13.35 7.44
C LYS A 88 -6.97 -12.95 7.37
N LYS A 89 -7.49 -12.25 8.39
CA LYS A 89 -8.85 -11.71 8.39
C LYS A 89 -9.05 -10.64 7.32
N LEU A 90 -8.07 -9.77 7.12
CA LEU A 90 -8.09 -8.76 6.06
C LEU A 90 -8.10 -9.42 4.67
N ILE A 91 -7.28 -10.46 4.45
CA ILE A 91 -7.31 -11.25 3.22
C ILE A 91 -8.70 -11.84 2.99
N GLN A 92 -9.30 -12.48 3.99
CA GLN A 92 -10.65 -13.05 3.87
C GLN A 92 -11.69 -11.99 3.49
N PHE A 93 -11.60 -10.79 4.08
CA PHE A 93 -12.46 -9.67 3.72
C PHE A 93 -12.27 -9.28 2.25
N TYR A 94 -11.03 -9.05 1.79
CA TYR A 94 -10.77 -8.64 0.41
C TYR A 94 -11.02 -9.74 -0.64
N GLU A 95 -10.99 -11.02 -0.25
CA GLU A 95 -11.38 -12.13 -1.11
C GLU A 95 -12.91 -12.25 -1.30
N SER A 96 -13.69 -11.68 -0.39
CA SER A 96 -15.16 -11.66 -0.47
C SER A 96 -15.66 -10.83 -1.66
N PRO A 97 -16.90 -11.06 -2.15
CA PRO A 97 -17.47 -10.25 -3.23
C PRO A 97 -17.49 -8.75 -2.95
N ILE A 98 -17.76 -8.36 -1.70
CA ILE A 98 -17.78 -6.94 -1.30
C ILE A 98 -16.36 -6.36 -1.21
N GLY A 99 -15.39 -7.12 -0.71
CA GLY A 99 -14.01 -6.69 -0.64
C GLY A 99 -13.36 -6.49 -2.01
N LYS A 100 -13.61 -7.43 -2.95
CA LYS A 100 -13.22 -7.27 -4.35
C LYS A 100 -13.85 -6.03 -4.97
N LYS A 101 -15.17 -5.85 -4.79
CA LYS A 101 -15.88 -4.66 -5.27
C LYS A 101 -15.28 -3.38 -4.71
N LEU A 102 -14.87 -3.35 -3.45
CA LEU A 102 -14.23 -2.18 -2.85
C LEU A 102 -12.87 -1.89 -3.53
N SER A 103 -12.00 -2.89 -3.65
CA SER A 103 -10.68 -2.77 -4.30
C SER A 103 -10.79 -2.31 -5.76
N ASP A 104 -11.79 -2.78 -6.49
CA ASP A 104 -12.08 -2.38 -7.88
C ASP A 104 -12.64 -0.96 -7.98
N LYS A 105 -13.35 -0.49 -6.95
CA LYS A 105 -13.98 0.84 -6.93
C LYS A 105 -13.12 1.94 -6.33
N ASN A 106 -11.98 1.61 -5.71
CA ASN A 106 -11.11 2.61 -5.08
C ASN A 106 -10.71 3.76 -6.02
N GLU A 107 -10.32 3.47 -7.26
CA GLU A 107 -9.95 4.49 -8.26
C GLU A 107 -11.15 5.40 -8.61
N VAL A 108 -12.30 4.79 -8.94
CA VAL A 108 -13.54 5.53 -9.24
C VAL A 108 -14.02 6.37 -8.04
N LEU A 109 -13.88 5.85 -6.82
CA LEU A 109 -14.23 6.58 -5.60
C LEU A 109 -13.27 7.74 -5.33
N PHE A 110 -11.98 7.56 -5.63
CA PHE A 110 -10.98 8.61 -5.52
C PHE A 110 -11.27 9.76 -6.50
N GLU A 111 -11.51 9.46 -7.77
CA GLU A 111 -11.88 10.46 -8.80
C GLU A 111 -13.14 11.24 -8.40
N LYS A 112 -14.21 10.54 -8.04
CA LYS A 112 -15.45 11.18 -7.56
C LYS A 112 -15.24 11.98 -6.28
N GLY A 113 -14.36 11.51 -5.39
CA GLY A 113 -14.00 12.21 -4.17
C GLY A 113 -13.31 13.55 -4.46
N GLN A 114 -12.48 13.63 -5.51
CA GLN A 114 -11.86 14.89 -5.95
C GLN A 114 -12.89 15.89 -6.47
N GLU A 115 -13.87 15.44 -7.25
CA GLU A 115 -14.98 16.29 -7.71
C GLU A 115 -15.76 16.86 -6.52
N VAL A 116 -16.20 15.99 -5.60
CA VAL A 116 -16.93 16.39 -4.37
C VAL A 116 -16.10 17.37 -3.53
N GLY A 117 -14.79 17.12 -3.38
CA GLY A 117 -13.89 18.00 -2.64
C GLY A 117 -13.72 19.38 -3.30
N THR A 118 -13.70 19.42 -4.64
CA THR A 118 -13.61 20.65 -5.42
C THR A 118 -14.89 21.48 -5.26
N GLU A 119 -16.06 20.86 -5.35
CA GLU A 119 -17.35 21.53 -5.10
C GLU A 119 -17.41 22.13 -3.69
N TRP A 120 -16.99 21.37 -2.68
CA TRP A 120 -16.89 21.86 -1.31
C TRP A 120 -15.93 23.05 -1.18
N ALA A 121 -14.76 23.00 -1.80
CA ALA A 121 -13.76 24.07 -1.78
C ALA A 121 -14.27 25.37 -2.44
N MET A 122 -15.08 25.26 -3.51
CA MET A 122 -15.76 26.41 -4.09
C MET A 122 -16.77 27.03 -3.10
N GLY A 123 -17.52 26.19 -2.37
CA GLY A 123 -18.44 26.63 -1.32
C GLY A 123 -17.73 27.35 -0.16
N LEU A 124 -16.50 26.94 0.17
CA LEU A 124 -15.70 27.61 1.20
C LEU A 124 -15.38 29.07 0.85
N GLN A 125 -15.24 29.43 -0.43
CA GLN A 125 -14.99 30.82 -0.82
C GLN A 125 -16.13 31.74 -0.35
N GLY A 126 -17.38 31.28 -0.49
CA GLY A 126 -18.55 32.05 -0.02
C GLY A 126 -18.58 32.21 1.50
N ILE A 127 -18.18 31.16 2.23
CA ILE A 127 -18.04 31.23 3.70
C ILE A 127 -16.90 32.20 4.05
N PHE A 128 -15.74 32.05 3.44
CA PHE A 128 -14.56 32.89 3.68
C PHE A 128 -14.87 34.37 3.44
N MET A 129 -15.51 34.72 2.32
CA MET A 129 -15.93 36.10 2.01
C MET A 129 -16.88 36.69 3.05
N LYS A 130 -17.79 35.88 3.63
CA LYS A 130 -18.71 36.32 4.69
C LYS A 130 -17.98 36.74 5.97
N TYR A 131 -16.80 36.20 6.23
CA TYR A 131 -16.02 36.45 7.45
C TYR A 131 -14.75 37.26 7.21
N LEU A 132 -14.45 37.62 5.95
CA LEU A 132 -13.30 38.46 5.60
C LEU A 132 -13.46 39.91 6.07
N GLY A 133 -14.70 40.39 6.25
CA GLY A 133 -14.99 41.77 6.65
C GLY A 133 -14.59 42.81 5.61
N ASP A 134 -15.27 43.95 5.57
CA ASP A 134 -14.97 45.06 4.65
C ASP A 134 -13.70 45.86 5.03
N ASP A 135 -12.70 45.30 5.73
CA ASP A 135 -11.56 46.10 6.21
C ASP A 135 -10.44 46.21 5.15
N PRO A 136 -10.21 47.39 4.55
CA PRO A 136 -9.16 47.61 3.56
C PRO A 136 -7.83 47.80 4.30
N LYS A 137 -7.18 46.71 4.69
CA LYS A 137 -5.76 46.74 5.06
C LYS A 137 -4.97 45.70 4.27
N VAL A 138 -4.99 45.89 2.95
CA VAL A 138 -3.84 45.48 2.12
C VAL A 138 -2.79 46.58 2.29
N GLY A 139 -1.62 46.15 2.77
CA GLY A 139 -0.55 46.96 3.35
C GLY A 139 -0.12 48.21 2.59
N GLU A 140 0.24 49.20 3.40
CA GLU A 140 1.39 50.09 3.18
C GLU A 140 2.69 49.31 2.90
#